data_AF-A0A350V584-F1
#
_entry.id   AF-A0A350V584-F1
#
_cell.length_a   1.000
_cell.length_b   1.000
_cell.length_c   1.000
_cell.angle_alpha   90.00
_cell.angle_beta   90.00
_cell.angle_gamma   90.00
#
_symmetry.space_group_name_H-M   'P 1'
#
loop_
_entity.id
_entity.type
_entity.pdbx_description
1 polymer ?
#
loop_
_entity_poly.entity_id
_entity_poly.type
_entity_poly.pdbx_seq_one_letter_code
_entity_poly.pdbx_strand_id
1 'polypeptide(L)'
;MKKFYVYILTNINKTVLYTGFTDDIVRRIQEHKDKKYEGFTNFYNVNRLVYFETHITVEYAMKRENQLKKWNRSWKNNLINKLNPDWKDLSENFNKKLTDLEFLELLFKNLNNPNRDSRLHGNEPEI
;
A
#
# COMPACT_ATOMS: atom_id res chain seq x y z
N MET A 1 8.83 18.49 -1.64
CA MET A 1 7.40 18.27 -1.98
C MET A 1 6.83 17.23 -1.04
N LYS A 2 5.61 17.45 -0.53
CA LYS A 2 4.90 16.47 0.29
C LYS A 2 4.49 15.28 -0.58
N LYS A 3 4.59 14.05 -0.05
CA LYS A 3 4.18 12.82 -0.72
C LYS A 3 2.97 12.25 0.01
N PHE A 4 2.10 11.59 -0.74
CA PHE A 4 0.95 10.86 -0.21
C PHE A 4 1.06 9.40 -0.65
N TYR A 5 0.59 8.50 0.19
CA TYR A 5 0.70 7.06 0.01
C TYR A 5 -0.68 6.44 0.08
N VAL A 6 -1.06 5.70 -0.94
CA VAL A 6 -2.21 4.79 -0.89
C VAL A 6 -1.67 3.40 -0.63
N TYR A 7 -2.26 2.66 0.31
CA TYR A 7 -1.72 1.38 0.76
C TYR A 7 -2.82 0.34 0.97
N ILE A 8 -2.40 -0.94 0.91
CA ILE A 8 -3.22 -2.08 1.27
C ILE A 8 -2.51 -2.88 2.36
N LEU A 9 -3.21 -3.08 3.47
CA LEU A 9 -2.82 -3.95 4.56
C LEU A 9 -3.60 -5.27 4.52
N THR A 10 -3.01 -6.31 5.11
CA THR A 10 -3.69 -7.58 5.34
C THR A 10 -3.33 -8.19 6.70
N ASN A 11 -4.04 -9.24 7.07
CA ASN A 11 -3.73 -10.08 8.23
C ASN A 11 -2.84 -11.26 7.83
N ILE A 12 -2.30 -12.00 8.80
CA ILE A 12 -1.39 -13.13 8.56
C ILE A 12 -1.97 -14.19 7.60
N ASN A 13 -3.28 -14.42 7.67
CA ASN A 13 -4.01 -15.39 6.83
C ASN A 13 -4.39 -14.85 5.45
N LYS A 14 -4.07 -13.59 5.14
CA LYS A 14 -4.39 -12.91 3.87
C LYS A 14 -5.89 -12.85 3.56
N THR A 15 -6.77 -13.02 4.55
CA THR A 15 -8.22 -13.08 4.35
C THR A 15 -8.86 -11.69 4.31
N VAL A 16 -8.32 -10.72 5.04
CA VAL A 16 -8.85 -9.35 5.11
C VAL A 16 -7.93 -8.39 4.36
N LEU A 17 -8.50 -7.50 3.54
CA LEU A 17 -7.76 -6.36 2.99
C LEU A 17 -8.33 -5.08 3.55
N TYR A 18 -7.44 -4.21 4.00
CA TYR A 18 -7.76 -2.84 4.38
C TYR A 18 -7.05 -1.88 3.43
N THR A 19 -7.79 -0.92 2.89
CA THR A 19 -7.26 0.13 2.01
C THR A 19 -7.33 1.46 2.73
N GLY A 20 -6.21 2.18 2.75
CA GLY A 20 -6.12 3.51 3.35
C GLY A 20 -5.16 4.40 2.56
N PHE A 21 -5.12 5.68 2.94
CA PHE A 21 -4.06 6.59 2.51
C PHE A 21 -3.48 7.38 3.69
N THR A 22 -2.28 7.93 3.52
CA THR A 22 -1.57 8.74 4.51
C THR A 22 -0.49 9.60 3.84
N ASP A 23 -0.04 10.66 4.51
CA ASP A 23 1.16 11.41 4.14
C ASP A 23 2.45 10.87 4.79
N ASP A 24 2.32 9.90 5.72
CA ASP A 24 3.45 9.26 6.40
C ASP A 24 3.17 7.76 6.58
N ILE A 25 3.68 6.98 5.62
CA ILE A 25 3.46 5.53 5.59
C ILE A 25 4.17 4.83 6.76
N VAL A 26 5.36 5.27 7.16
CA VAL A 26 6.14 4.63 8.23
C VAL A 26 5.39 4.76 9.55
N ARG A 27 4.98 5.99 9.90
CA ARG A 27 4.17 6.24 11.11
C ARG A 27 2.89 5.43 11.07
N ARG A 28 2.15 5.47 9.95
CA ARG A 28 0.85 4.78 9.87
C ARG A 28 0.97 3.27 10.03
N ILE A 29 1.99 2.63 9.44
CA ILE A 29 2.20 1.19 9.63
C ILE A 29 2.55 0.88 11.08
N GLN A 30 3.40 1.70 11.71
CA GLN A 30 3.72 1.53 13.12
C GLN A 30 2.46 1.62 14.00
N GLU A 31 1.58 2.59 13.74
CA GLU A 31 0.29 2.71 14.45
C GLU A 31 -0.61 1.47 14.30
N HIS A 32 -0.60 0.81 13.14
CA HIS A 32 -1.31 -0.47 12.93
C HIS A 32 -0.64 -1.65 13.63
N LYS A 33 0.69 -1.72 13.63
CA LYS A 33 1.46 -2.77 14.32
C LYS A 33 1.29 -2.67 15.84
N ASP A 34 1.30 -1.46 16.37
CA ASP A 34 1.11 -1.17 17.79
C ASP A 34 -0.36 -1.23 18.23
N LYS A 35 -1.29 -1.44 17.29
CA LYS A 35 -2.74 -1.46 17.56
C LYS A 35 -3.20 -0.20 18.29
N LYS A 36 -2.57 0.93 17.97
CA LYS A 36 -2.74 2.22 18.65
C LYS A 36 -4.20 2.71 18.65
N TYR A 37 -4.97 2.32 17.63
CA TYR A 37 -6.38 2.64 17.50
C TYR A 37 -7.23 1.38 17.63
N GLU A 38 -8.20 1.42 18.53
CA GLU A 38 -9.22 0.38 18.63
C GLU A 38 -10.15 0.42 17.41
N GLY A 39 -10.56 -0.75 16.91
CA GLY A 39 -11.43 -0.86 15.74
C GLY A 39 -11.12 -2.07 14.86
N PHE A 40 -11.69 -2.07 13.65
CA PHE A 40 -11.68 -3.19 12.70
C PHE A 40 -10.27 -3.77 12.46
N THR A 41 -9.28 -2.91 12.21
CA THR A 41 -7.92 -3.36 11.91
C THR A 41 -7.23 -4.01 13.11
N ASN A 42 -7.59 -3.61 14.34
CA ASN A 42 -7.13 -4.27 15.57
C ASN A 42 -7.80 -5.65 15.74
N PHE A 43 -9.13 -5.73 15.58
CA PHE A 43 -9.87 -6.99 15.73
C PHE A 43 -9.40 -8.07 14.76
N TYR A 44 -9.10 -7.70 13.51
CA TYR A 44 -8.67 -8.65 12.48
C TYR A 44 -7.14 -8.79 12.35
N ASN A 45 -6.35 -8.14 13.20
CA ASN A 45 -4.87 -8.10 13.14
C ASN A 45 -4.35 -7.71 11.75
N VAL A 46 -4.90 -6.65 11.18
CA VAL A 46 -4.55 -6.14 9.85
C VAL A 46 -3.34 -5.21 9.99
N ASN A 47 -2.14 -5.80 9.93
CA ASN A 47 -0.88 -5.12 10.24
C ASN A 47 0.28 -5.43 9.28
N ARG A 48 0.03 -6.17 8.18
CA ARG A 48 1.06 -6.49 7.16
C ARG A 48 0.87 -5.62 5.93
N LEU A 49 1.86 -4.79 5.61
CA LEU A 49 1.83 -3.93 4.43
C LEU A 49 2.16 -4.76 3.19
N VAL A 50 1.18 -4.99 2.32
CA VAL A 50 1.36 -5.83 1.13
C VAL A 50 1.41 -5.05 -0.18
N TYR A 51 0.99 -3.79 -0.17
CA TYR A 51 1.04 -2.89 -1.31
C TYR A 51 1.06 -1.44 -0.86
N PHE A 52 1.82 -0.59 -1.53
CA PHE A 52 1.64 0.85 -1.49
C PHE A 52 2.08 1.52 -2.79
N GLU A 53 1.53 2.69 -3.06
CA GLU A 53 1.92 3.56 -4.18
C GLU A 53 1.95 5.02 -3.73
N THR A 54 2.72 5.85 -4.46
CA THR A 54 2.98 7.25 -4.09
C THR A 54 2.31 8.21 -5.05
N HIS A 55 1.73 9.27 -4.51
CA HIS A 55 1.06 10.36 -5.22
C HIS A 55 1.64 11.71 -4.79
N ILE A 56 1.69 12.66 -5.72
CA ILE A 56 2.22 14.01 -5.49
C ILE A 56 1.20 14.97 -4.89
N THR A 57 -0.09 14.69 -5.04
CA THR A 57 -1.18 15.50 -4.47
C THR A 57 -2.13 14.63 -3.66
N VAL A 58 -2.81 15.27 -2.70
CA VAL A 58 -3.77 14.59 -1.82
C VAL A 58 -5.00 14.14 -2.61
N GLU A 59 -5.41 14.91 -3.62
CA GLU A 59 -6.57 14.64 -4.46
C GLU A 59 -6.39 13.34 -5.25
N TYR A 60 -5.20 13.12 -5.85
CA TYR A 60 -4.89 11.87 -6.54
C TYR A 60 -4.87 10.69 -5.57
N ALA A 61 -4.27 10.85 -4.38
CA ALA A 61 -4.27 9.81 -3.36
C ALA A 61 -5.68 9.45 -2.90
N MET A 62 -6.53 10.44 -2.63
CA MET A 62 -7.93 10.24 -2.21
C MET A 62 -8.75 9.57 -3.31
N LYS A 63 -8.64 10.04 -4.56
CA LYS A 63 -9.35 9.44 -5.70
C LYS A 63 -8.96 7.97 -5.86
N ARG A 64 -7.67 7.66 -5.77
CA ARG A 64 -7.16 6.31 -5.92
C ARG A 64 -7.53 5.41 -4.74
N GLU A 65 -7.48 5.92 -3.50
CA GLU A 65 -7.98 5.19 -2.33
C GLU A 65 -9.46 4.81 -2.50
N ASN A 66 -10.30 5.76 -2.93
CA ASN A 66 -11.72 5.52 -3.19
C ASN A 66 -11.95 4.49 -4.31
N GLN A 67 -11.19 4.58 -5.39
CA GLN A 67 -11.22 3.59 -6.48
C GLN A 67 -10.88 2.19 -5.97
N LEU A 68 -9.76 2.04 -5.24
CA LEU A 68 -9.36 0.77 -4.67
C LEU A 68 -10.40 0.26 -3.67
N LYS A 69 -11.00 1.10 -2.82
CA LYS A 69 -12.07 0.68 -1.90
C LYS A 69 -13.23 0.00 -2.64
N LYS A 70 -13.67 0.57 -3.77
CA LYS A 70 -14.76 0.02 -4.63
C LYS A 70 -14.39 -1.27 -5.37
N TRP A 71 -13.11 -1.55 -5.57
CA TRP A 71 -12.70 -2.75 -6.30
C TRP A 71 -13.10 -4.04 -5.59
N ASN A 72 -13.47 -5.03 -6.39
CA ASN A 72 -13.62 -6.39 -5.90
C ASN A 72 -12.28 -6.97 -5.43
N ARG A 73 -12.36 -8.12 -4.73
CA ARG A 73 -11.19 -8.74 -4.11
C ARG A 73 -10.17 -9.25 -5.14
N SER A 74 -10.63 -9.80 -6.26
CA SER A 74 -9.72 -10.39 -7.27
C SER A 74 -8.85 -9.33 -7.93
N TRP A 75 -9.37 -8.14 -8.23
CA TRP A 75 -8.57 -7.04 -8.78
C TRP A 75 -7.52 -6.54 -7.81
N LYS A 76 -7.87 -6.40 -6.51
CA LYS A 76 -6.89 -6.08 -5.46
C LYS A 76 -5.79 -7.14 -5.37
N ASN A 77 -6.17 -8.42 -5.41
CA ASN A 77 -5.19 -9.51 -5.39
C ASN A 77 -4.26 -9.44 -6.61
N ASN A 78 -4.80 -9.19 -7.80
CA ASN A 78 -4.00 -9.05 -9.01
C ASN A 78 -3.04 -7.86 -8.93
N LEU A 79 -3.49 -6.72 -8.39
CA LEU A 79 -2.65 -5.55 -8.15
C LEU A 79 -1.51 -5.86 -7.18
N ILE A 80 -1.80 -6.53 -6.06
CA ILE A 80 -0.78 -6.95 -5.08
C ILE A 80 0.19 -7.93 -5.73
N ASN A 81 -0.31 -8.97 -6.42
CA ASN A 81 0.51 -10.02 -7.02
C ASN A 81 1.48 -9.49 -8.09
N LYS A 82 1.13 -8.41 -8.81
CA LYS A 82 2.02 -7.76 -9.78
C LYS A 82 3.29 -7.18 -9.15
N LEU A 83 3.23 -6.73 -7.90
CA LEU A 83 4.36 -6.09 -7.21
C LEU A 83 4.96 -6.96 -6.10
N ASN A 84 4.15 -7.80 -5.48
CA ASN A 84 4.46 -8.56 -4.28
C ASN A 84 3.78 -9.95 -4.34
N PRO A 85 4.22 -10.84 -5.25
CA PRO A 85 3.58 -12.15 -5.46
C PRO A 85 3.63 -13.05 -4.22
N ASP A 86 4.62 -12.88 -3.36
CA ASP A 86 4.76 -13.64 -2.12
C ASP A 86 3.91 -13.06 -0.96
N TRP A 87 3.35 -11.86 -1.14
CA TRP A 87 2.68 -11.07 -0.10
C TRP A 87 3.54 -10.87 1.14
N LYS A 88 4.82 -10.56 0.92
CA LYS A 88 5.76 -10.20 1.99
C LYS A 88 5.31 -8.90 2.66
N ASP A 89 5.55 -8.76 3.95
CA ASP A 89 5.32 -7.50 4.64
C ASP A 89 6.40 -6.50 4.22
N LEU A 90 6.03 -5.57 3.33
CA LEU A 90 6.93 -4.56 2.76
C LEU A 90 7.49 -3.60 3.83
N SER A 91 6.87 -3.56 5.01
CA SER A 91 7.32 -2.72 6.11
C SER A 91 8.38 -3.36 7.00
N GLU A 92 8.73 -4.64 6.80
CA GLU A 92 9.78 -5.31 7.59
C GLU A 92 11.12 -4.57 7.54
N ASN A 93 11.40 -3.87 6.43
CA ASN A 93 12.63 -3.10 6.27
C ASN A 93 12.54 -1.66 6.79
N PHE A 94 11.37 -1.15 7.18
CA PHE A 94 11.23 0.24 7.65
C PHE A 94 12.02 0.53 8.93
N ASN A 95 12.24 -0.50 9.77
CA ASN A 95 12.93 -0.37 11.06
C ASN A 95 14.44 -0.61 11.00
N LYS A 96 14.99 -1.06 9.87
CA LYS A 96 16.42 -0.83 9.63
C LYS A 96 16.54 0.69 9.48
N LYS A 97 17.58 1.33 10.05
CA LYS A 97 17.93 2.70 9.66
C LYS A 97 18.23 2.67 8.17
N LEU A 98 17.19 2.76 7.35
CA LEU A 98 17.29 2.86 5.92
C LEU A 98 17.95 4.21 5.73
N THR A 99 19.18 4.17 5.24
CA THR A 99 19.77 5.38 4.68
C THR A 99 18.84 5.90 3.59
N ASP A 100 18.84 7.21 3.35
CA ASP A 100 18.01 7.80 2.29
C ASP A 100 18.18 7.07 0.95
N LEU A 101 19.36 6.51 0.69
CA LEU A 101 19.68 5.68 -0.46
C LEU A 101 18.94 4.33 -0.49
N GLU A 102 18.88 3.59 0.63
CA GLU A 102 18.16 2.31 0.68
C GLU A 102 16.64 2.51 0.61
N PHE A 103 16.13 3.59 1.23
CA PHE A 103 14.74 3.98 1.08
C PHE A 103 14.43 4.38 -0.37
N LEU A 104 15.32 5.16 -1.01
CA LEU A 104 15.22 5.50 -2.41
C LEU A 104 15.30 4.26 -3.30
N GLU A 105 16.15 3.27 -3.02
CA GLU A 105 16.20 2.02 -3.79
C GLU A 105 14.90 1.23 -3.69
N LEU A 106 14.30 1.14 -2.50
CA LEU A 106 12.99 0.52 -2.32
C LEU A 106 11.91 1.31 -3.06
N LEU A 107 11.95 2.63 -2.95
CA LEU A 107 11.06 3.52 -3.68
C LEU A 107 11.25 3.34 -5.19
N PHE A 108 12.48 3.28 -5.70
CA PHE A 108 12.82 3.12 -7.11
C PHE A 108 12.46 1.73 -7.64
N LYS A 109 12.61 0.66 -6.85
CA LYS A 109 12.11 -0.67 -7.22
C LYS A 109 10.59 -0.67 -7.37
N ASN A 110 9.88 0.07 -6.52
CA ASN A 110 8.44 0.30 -6.68
C ASN A 110 8.12 1.29 -7.82
N LEU A 111 9.00 2.26 -8.10
CA LEU A 111 8.84 3.26 -9.17
C LEU A 111 9.14 2.72 -10.56
N ASN A 112 10.07 1.77 -10.70
CA ASN A 112 10.59 1.27 -11.97
C ASN A 112 10.12 -0.15 -12.27
N ASN A 113 9.06 -0.63 -11.61
CA ASN A 113 8.41 -1.86 -12.04
C ASN A 113 7.88 -1.65 -13.47
N PRO A 114 8.32 -2.43 -14.48
CA PRO A 114 7.98 -2.22 -15.89
C PRO A 114 6.48 -2.38 -16.20
N ASN A 115 5.68 -2.83 -15.21
CA ASN A 115 4.22 -2.79 -15.27
C ASN A 115 3.62 -1.42 -14.91
N ARG A 116 4.42 -0.36 -14.73
CA ARG A 116 3.94 1.03 -14.74
C ARG A 116 3.64 1.45 -16.17
N ASP A 117 2.55 0.94 -16.71
CA ASP A 117 1.99 1.54 -17.91
C ASP A 117 1.31 2.85 -17.52
N SER A 118 1.74 3.97 -18.11
CA SER A 118 0.96 5.21 -18.11
C SER A 118 -0.38 5.06 -18.86
N ARG A 119 -0.64 3.88 -19.43
CA ARG A 119 -1.91 3.41 -20.02
C ARG A 119 -2.59 2.30 -19.20
N LEU A 120 -2.27 2.13 -17.91
CA LEU A 120 -2.89 1.13 -17.02
C LEU A 120 -4.43 1.26 -16.85
N HIS A 121 -5.06 2.29 -17.41
CA HIS A 121 -6.52 2.39 -17.52
C HIS A 121 -7.15 1.32 -18.44
N GLY A 122 -6.38 0.60 -19.25
CA GLY A 122 -6.93 -0.33 -20.25
C GLY A 122 -7.56 -1.62 -19.72
N ASN A 123 -7.37 -1.97 -18.44
CA ASN A 123 -8.01 -3.14 -17.81
C ASN A 123 -8.43 -2.89 -16.34
N GLU A 124 -8.27 -1.66 -15.86
CA GLU A 124 -8.86 -1.26 -14.59
C GLU A 124 -10.31 -0.85 -14.89
N PRO A 125 -11.28 -1.39 -14.15
CA PRO A 125 -12.67 -1.02 -14.34
C PRO A 125 -12.84 0.43 -13.92
N GLU A 126 -13.35 1.25 -14.83
CA GLU A 126 -13.77 2.61 -14.57
C GLU A 126 -15.03 2.56 -13.70
N ILE A 127 -14.90 2.81 -12.39
CA ILE A 127 -16.01 2.94 -11.42
C ILE A 127 -15.78 4.12 -10.48
#